data_AF-A0A962HAA2-F1
#
_entry.id   AF-A0A962HAA2-F1
#
_cell.length_a   1.000
_cell.length_b   1.000
_cell.length_c   1.000
_cell.angle_alpha   90.00
_cell.angle_beta   90.00
_cell.angle_gamma   90.00
#
_symmetry.space_group_name_H-M   'P 1'
#
loop_
_entity.id
_entity.type
_entity.pdbx_description
1 polymer ?
#
loop_
_entity_poly.entity_id
_entity_poly.type
_entity_poly.pdbx_seq_one_letter_code
_entity_poly.pdbx_strand_id
1 'polypeptide(L)' 'MTRRARLRLWLLVPVAVLLVLSGLLIYAWQPDRPVDDLKARWAPPPSQWMSVDGMQVHWRDEGRRDDP' A
#
# COMPACT_ATOMS: atom_id res chain seq x y z
N MET A 1 -25.70 12.26 -37.74
CA MET A 1 -25.75 12.49 -36.27
C MET A 1 -26.22 13.90 -35.97
N THR A 2 -27.26 14.05 -35.15
CA THR A 2 -27.80 15.37 -34.81
C THR A 2 -26.86 16.14 -33.87
N ARG A 3 -26.83 17.47 -33.95
CA ARG A 3 -25.97 18.35 -33.14
C ARG A 3 -26.10 18.08 -31.63
N ARG A 4 -27.30 17.68 -31.19
CA ARG A 4 -27.61 17.28 -29.81
C ARG A 4 -26.92 15.98 -29.37
N ALA A 5 -26.83 14.99 -30.27
CA ALA A 5 -26.13 13.73 -29.99
C ALA A 5 -24.61 13.94 -29.84
N ARG A 6 -24.03 14.85 -30.64
CA ARG A 6 -22.62 15.25 -30.50
C ARG A 6 -22.38 15.93 -29.15
N LEU A 7 -23.21 16.92 -28.77
CA LEU A 7 -23.08 17.60 -27.47
C LEU A 7 -23.16 16.62 -26.27
N ARG A 8 -24.07 15.65 -26.32
CA ARG A 8 -24.17 14.62 -25.27
C ARG A 8 -22.90 13.78 -25.18
N LEU A 9 -22.33 13.38 -26.32
CA LEU A 9 -21.07 12.62 -26.34
C LEU A 9 -19.90 13.43 -25.76
N TRP A 10 -19.81 14.71 -26.10
CA TRP A 10 -18.80 15.63 -25.54
C TRP A 10 -18.90 15.81 -24.02
N LEU A 11 -20.08 15.60 -23.43
CA LEU A 11 -20.28 15.68 -21.98
C LEU A 11 -20.10 14.32 -21.29
N LEU A 12 -20.57 13.23 -21.90
CA LEU A 12 -20.57 11.91 -21.27
C LEU A 12 -19.20 11.24 -21.29
N VAL A 13 -18.39 11.44 -22.33
CA VAL A 13 -17.07 10.81 -22.44
C VAL A 13 -16.12 11.31 -21.34
N PRO A 14 -15.95 12.62 -21.09
CA PRO A 14 -15.10 13.09 -19.99
C PRO A 14 -15.57 12.59 -18.62
N VAL A 15 -16.89 12.56 -18.38
CA VAL A 15 -17.46 12.04 -17.13
C VAL A 15 -17.13 10.55 -16.97
N ALA A 16 -17.29 9.75 -18.01
CA ALA A 16 -16.93 8.33 -17.97
C ALA A 16 -15.43 8.14 -17.72
N VAL A 17 -14.57 8.91 -18.37
CA VAL A 17 -13.12 8.89 -18.15
C VAL A 17 -12.79 9.26 -16.70
N LEU A 18 -13.39 10.32 -16.16
CA LEU A 18 -13.18 10.73 -14.76
C LEU A 18 -13.61 9.65 -13.77
N LEU A 19 -14.74 9.00 -14.01
CA LEU A 19 -15.20 7.89 -13.17
C LEU A 19 -14.22 6.71 -13.19
N VAL A 20 -13.72 6.34 -14.36
CA VAL A 20 -12.73 5.26 -14.50
C VAL A 20 -11.43 5.64 -13.78
N LEU A 21 -10.90 6.84 -14.02
CA LEU A 21 -9.68 7.31 -13.36
C LEU A 21 -9.83 7.37 -11.84
N SER A 22 -10.98 7.84 -11.35
CA SER A 22 -11.27 7.90 -9.92
C SER A 22 -11.31 6.50 -9.31
N GLY A 23 -11.96 5.54 -9.98
CA GLY A 23 -11.97 4.15 -9.56
C GLY A 23 -10.57 3.54 -9.52
N LEU A 24 -9.73 3.81 -10.52
CA LEU A 24 -8.34 3.35 -10.55
C LEU A 24 -7.51 3.95 -9.41
N LEU A 25 -7.69 5.24 -9.11
CA LEU A 25 -7.01 5.89 -7.99
C LEU A 25 -7.39 5.26 -6.66
N ILE A 26 -8.69 5.01 -6.42
CA ILE A 26 -9.18 4.35 -5.20
C ILE A 26 -8.62 2.93 -5.10
N TYR A 27 -8.61 2.17 -6.19
CA TYR A 27 -8.10 0.80 -6.22
C TYR A 27 -6.59 0.72 -5.98
N ALA A 28 -5.82 1.64 -6.57
CA ALA A 28 -4.37 1.68 -6.45
C ALA A 28 -3.89 2.32 -5.13
N TRP A 29 -4.74 3.08 -4.44
CA TRP A 29 -4.42 3.68 -3.16
C TRP A 29 -4.13 2.59 -2.11
N GLN A 30 -2.92 2.60 -1.58
CA GLN A 30 -2.51 1.75 -0.46
C GLN A 30 -2.00 2.67 0.66
N PRO A 31 -2.78 2.90 1.74
CA PRO A 31 -2.33 3.74 2.83
C PRO A 31 -1.21 3.05 3.61
N ASP A 32 -0.31 3.84 4.19
CA ASP A 32 0.70 3.33 5.11
C ASP A 32 0.02 2.65 6.30
N ARG A 33 0.64 1.55 6.76
CA ARG A 33 0.19 0.81 7.93
C ARG A 33 1.18 0.96 9.07
N PRO A 34 0.72 1.10 10.32
CA PRO A 34 1.61 1.05 11.48
C PRO A 34 2.46 -0.23 11.46
N VAL A 35 3.75 -0.09 11.77
CA VAL A 35 4.68 -1.23 11.75
C VAL A 35 4.25 -2.33 12.72
N ASP A 36 3.61 -1.97 13.84
CA ASP A 36 3.15 -2.90 14.85
C ASP A 36 2.09 -3.88 14.32
N ASP A 37 1.18 -3.42 13.46
CA ASP A 37 0.15 -4.26 12.82
C ASP A 37 0.79 -5.28 11.85
N LEU A 38 1.93 -4.92 11.26
CA LEU A 38 2.64 -5.75 10.30
C LEU A 38 3.48 -6.85 10.97
N LYS A 39 3.88 -6.67 12.23
CA LYS A 39 4.75 -7.61 12.96
C LYS A 39 4.17 -9.02 13.03
N ALA A 40 2.86 -9.14 13.23
CA ALA A 40 2.20 -10.44 13.35
C ALA A 40 2.39 -11.31 12.09
N ARG A 41 2.38 -10.69 10.90
CA ARG A 41 2.57 -11.40 9.63
C ARG A 41 4.03 -11.49 9.20
N TRP A 42 4.80 -10.43 9.43
CA TRP A 42 6.12 -10.25 8.80
C TRP A 42 7.30 -10.38 9.76
N ALA A 43 7.06 -10.44 11.07
CA ALA A 43 8.09 -10.66 12.09
C ALA A 43 7.72 -11.84 13.03
N PRO A 44 7.46 -13.05 12.50
CA PRO A 44 7.24 -14.23 13.33
C PRO A 44 8.52 -14.62 14.11
N PRO A 45 8.40 -15.41 15.19
CA PRO A 45 9.57 -15.93 15.91
C PRO A 45 10.60 -16.59 14.97
N PRO A 46 11.92 -16.48 15.25
CA PRO A 46 12.57 -15.81 16.38
C PRO A 46 12.82 -14.29 16.16
N SER A 47 11.94 -13.55 15.50
CA SER A 47 12.07 -12.10 15.38
C SER A 47 11.93 -11.35 16.70
N GLN A 48 12.85 -10.42 16.93
CA GLN A 48 12.90 -9.56 18.11
C GLN A 48 13.08 -8.10 17.71
N TRP A 49 12.75 -7.20 18.64
CA TRP A 49 12.80 -5.76 18.43
C TRP A 49 13.45 -5.09 19.64
N MET A 50 14.29 -4.09 19.40
CA MET A 50 14.87 -3.27 20.47
C MET A 50 14.86 -1.80 20.09
N SER A 51 14.80 -0.91 21.09
CA SER A 51 14.90 0.52 20.87
C SER A 51 16.36 0.96 20.92
N VAL A 52 16.83 1.64 19.88
CA VAL A 52 18.17 2.24 19.77
C VAL A 52 18.00 3.67 19.29
N ASP A 53 18.43 4.65 20.08
CA ASP A 53 18.31 6.09 19.77
C ASP A 53 16.90 6.52 19.31
N GLY A 54 15.85 5.94 19.92
CA GLY A 54 14.45 6.22 19.58
C GLY A 54 13.93 5.49 18.34
N MET A 55 14.76 4.71 17.65
CA MET A 55 14.38 3.84 16.54
C MET A 55 14.05 2.43 17.03
N GLN A 56 13.01 1.79 16.47
CA GLN A 56 12.76 0.36 16.67
C GLN A 56 13.54 -0.46 15.64
N VAL A 57 14.55 -1.20 16.11
CA VAL A 57 15.41 -2.05 15.29
C VAL A 57 14.93 -3.50 15.36
N HIS A 58 14.70 -4.10 14.19
CA HIS A 58 14.39 -5.52 14.04
C HIS A 58 15.67 -6.35 14.00
N TRP A 59 15.71 -7.46 14.74
CA TRP A 59 16.83 -8.39 14.68
C TRP A 59 16.37 -9.84 14.87
N ARG A 60 17.20 -10.77 14.41
CA ARG A 60 17.00 -12.21 14.49
C ARG A 60 18.35 -12.88 14.75
N ASP A 61 18.44 -13.66 15.80
CA ASP A 61 19.61 -14.50 16.05
C ASP A 61 19.46 -15.83 15.31
N GLU A 62 20.14 -15.93 14.17
CA GLU A 62 20.20 -17.16 13.34
C GLU A 62 21.60 -17.76 13.31
N GLY A 63 22.55 -17.18 14.06
CA GLY A 63 23.93 -17.64 14.12
C GLY A 63 24.03 -19.01 14.79
N ARG A 64 25.02 -19.81 14.39
CA ARG A 64 25.33 -21.05 15.08
C ARG A 64 25.87 -20.69 16.47
N ARG A 65 25.18 -21.11 17.52
CA ARG A 65 25.56 -20.79 18.91
C ARG A 65 26.95 -21.32 19.30
N ASP A 66 27.38 -22.40 18.62
CA ASP A 66 28.63 -23.11 18.87
C ASP A 66 29.67 -22.85 17.77
N ASP A 67 29.63 -21.70 17.10
CA ASP A 67 30.70 -21.33 16.16
C ASP A 67 32.03 -21.08 16.94
N PRO A 68 33.18 -21.62 16.46
CA PRO A 68 34.42 -21.72 17.23
C PRO A 68 35.12 -20.39 17.52
#